data_AF-A0A534BKT7-F1
#
_entry.id   AF-A0A534BKT7-F1
#
_cell.length_a   1.000
_cell.length_b   1.000
_cell.length_c   1.000
_cell.angle_alpha   90.00
_cell.angle_beta   90.00
_cell.angle_gamma   90.00
#
_symmetry.space_group_name_H-M   'P 1'
#
loop_
_entity.id
_entity.type
_entity.pdbx_description
1 polymer ?
#
loop_
_entity_poly.entity_id
_entity_poly.type
_entity_poly.pdbx_seq_one_letter_code
_entity_poly.pdbx_strand_id
1 'polypeptide(L)'
;MEGFADFMRLLGPPVPALPTASTQHGAAVFTAVGCGLCHTPVLATGPAIADGDEDTPSIALSNQPARLFSDLLVHHMGAALVDGITQGSAGPDEFRTAPLWGVGQRVFFLHDGRTSNLIHAIRLHASPGSEATLVALTFFSLSVQDQQDLIYFLRSL
;
A
#
# COMPACT_ATOMS: atom_id res chain seq x y z
N MET A 1 -14.00 26.46 2.80
CA MET A 1 -13.21 25.32 3.29
C MET A 1 -13.89 23.99 2.97
N GLU A 2 -15.23 23.90 2.97
CA GLU A 2 -15.98 22.68 2.58
C GLU A 2 -15.63 22.16 1.19
N GLY A 3 -15.63 23.01 0.15
CA GLY A 3 -15.34 22.52 -1.22
C GLY A 3 -13.98 21.82 -1.42
N PHE A 4 -12.96 22.13 -0.61
CA PHE A 4 -11.70 21.38 -0.64
C PHE A 4 -11.84 20.01 0.03
N ALA A 5 -12.53 19.95 1.17
CA ALA A 5 -12.79 18.68 1.86
C ALA A 5 -13.66 17.77 0.99
N ASP A 6 -14.68 18.30 0.34
CA ASP A 6 -15.57 17.54 -0.55
C ASP A 6 -14.81 17.04 -1.77
N PHE A 7 -13.96 17.88 -2.37
CA PHE A 7 -13.07 17.45 -3.44
C PHE A 7 -12.17 16.29 -3.01
N MET A 8 -11.50 16.40 -1.85
CA MET A 8 -10.60 15.35 -1.36
C MET A 8 -11.35 14.07 -0.99
N ARG A 9 -12.57 14.18 -0.45
CA ARG A 9 -13.39 13.03 -0.02
C ARG A 9 -14.00 12.28 -1.20
N LEU A 10 -14.44 13.00 -2.22
CA LEU A 10 -15.15 12.45 -3.39
C LEU A 10 -14.23 12.18 -4.58
N LEU A 11 -12.92 12.43 -4.45
CA LEU A 11 -11.95 12.07 -5.48
C LEU A 11 -11.83 10.54 -5.58
N GLY A 12 -12.16 10.00 -6.76
CA GLY A 12 -12.04 8.57 -7.03
C GLY A 12 -10.60 8.07 -6.96
N PRO A 13 -10.39 6.76 -6.71
CA PRO A 13 -9.06 6.18 -6.69
C PRO A 13 -8.40 6.19 -8.09
N PRO A 14 -7.07 6.13 -8.16
CA PRO A 14 -6.37 5.90 -9.42
C PRO A 14 -6.89 4.65 -10.13
N VAL A 15 -7.05 4.73 -11.45
CA VAL A 15 -7.49 3.59 -12.27
C VAL A 15 -6.28 2.71 -12.60
N PRO A 16 -6.26 1.42 -12.21
CA PRO A 16 -5.19 0.50 -12.57
C PRO A 16 -5.08 0.31 -14.09
N ALA A 17 -3.89 -0.07 -14.56
CA ALA A 17 -3.69 -0.45 -15.94
C ALA A 17 -4.48 -1.73 -16.31
N LEU A 18 -4.76 -1.91 -17.60
CA LEU A 18 -5.42 -3.13 -18.07
C LEU A 18 -4.58 -4.37 -17.72
N PRO A 19 -5.23 -5.44 -17.20
CA PRO A 19 -4.52 -6.62 -16.76
C PRO A 19 -3.89 -7.36 -17.95
N THR A 20 -2.69 -7.87 -17.76
CA THR A 20 -1.98 -8.76 -18.70
C THR A 20 -1.75 -10.12 -18.02
N ALA A 21 -1.30 -11.13 -18.77
CA ALA A 21 -0.92 -12.41 -18.17
C ALA A 21 0.14 -12.24 -17.07
N SER A 22 1.11 -11.36 -17.30
CA SER A 22 2.19 -11.06 -16.34
C SER A 22 1.67 -10.37 -15.08
N THR A 23 0.80 -9.36 -15.20
CA THR A 23 0.28 -8.65 -14.00
C THR A 23 -0.69 -9.52 -13.19
N GLN A 24 -1.45 -10.40 -13.85
CA GLN A 24 -2.29 -11.39 -13.17
C GLN A 24 -1.45 -12.42 -12.41
N HIS A 25 -0.38 -12.93 -13.03
CA HIS A 25 0.55 -13.82 -12.36
C HIS A 25 1.25 -13.11 -11.20
N GLY A 26 1.71 -11.87 -11.40
CA GLY A 26 2.30 -11.04 -10.35
C GLY A 26 1.39 -10.80 -9.15
N ALA A 27 0.09 -10.62 -9.37
CA ALA A 27 -0.89 -10.52 -8.28
C ALA A 27 -1.01 -11.83 -7.47
N ALA A 28 -0.93 -12.98 -8.13
CA ALA A 28 -0.90 -14.28 -7.47
C ALA A 28 0.40 -14.47 -6.66
N VAL A 29 1.56 -14.12 -7.25
CA VAL A 29 2.87 -14.15 -6.57
C VAL A 29 2.88 -13.21 -5.36
N PHE A 30 2.34 -11.99 -5.48
CA PHE A 30 2.21 -11.03 -4.39
C PHE A 30 1.47 -11.62 -3.17
N THR A 31 0.40 -12.37 -3.44
CA THR A 31 -0.35 -13.09 -2.40
C THR A 31 0.47 -14.24 -1.82
N ALA A 32 1.11 -15.04 -2.68
CA ALA A 32 1.88 -16.22 -2.27
C ALA A 32 3.12 -15.89 -1.43
N VAL A 33 3.78 -14.77 -1.70
CA VAL A 33 4.94 -14.25 -0.94
C VAL A 33 4.52 -13.76 0.45
N GLY A 34 3.25 -13.37 0.62
CA GLY A 34 2.73 -12.77 1.85
C GLY A 34 2.79 -11.24 1.87
N CYS A 35 3.04 -10.57 0.73
CA CYS A 35 3.00 -9.09 0.66
C CYS A 35 1.64 -8.55 1.12
N GLY A 36 0.56 -9.28 0.82
CA GLY A 36 -0.81 -8.96 1.21
C GLY A 36 -1.10 -9.01 2.71
N LEU A 37 -0.19 -9.50 3.56
CA LEU A 37 -0.37 -9.52 5.02
C LEU A 37 -0.46 -8.10 5.59
N CYS A 38 0.38 -7.18 5.11
CA CYS A 38 0.28 -5.75 5.43
C CYS A 38 -0.41 -4.99 4.29
N HIS A 39 -0.09 -5.33 3.03
CA HIS A 39 -0.68 -4.70 1.85
C HIS A 39 -2.00 -5.37 1.43
N THR A 40 -2.96 -5.45 2.36
CA THR A 40 -4.26 -6.12 2.18
C THR A 40 -4.99 -5.63 0.92
N PRO A 41 -5.30 -6.51 -0.07
CA PRO A 41 -5.77 -6.08 -1.39
C PRO A 41 -7.03 -5.22 -1.40
N VAL A 42 -7.99 -5.51 -0.52
CA VAL A 42 -9.26 -4.81 -0.47
C VAL A 42 -9.76 -4.70 0.98
N LEU A 43 -10.22 -3.50 1.35
CA LEU A 43 -11.06 -3.28 2.52
C LEU A 43 -12.43 -2.81 2.04
N ALA A 44 -13.46 -2.98 2.87
CA ALA A 44 -14.77 -2.39 2.62
C ALA A 44 -14.94 -1.15 3.50
N THR A 45 -15.47 -0.07 2.93
CA THR A 45 -15.91 1.06 3.76
C THR A 45 -17.12 0.66 4.59
N GLY A 46 -17.32 1.33 5.72
CA GLY A 46 -18.44 1.07 6.61
C GLY A 46 -19.80 1.34 5.97
N PRO A 47 -20.88 0.85 6.59
CA PRO A 47 -22.21 1.33 6.28
C PRO A 47 -22.36 2.78 6.76
N ALA A 48 -23.19 3.57 6.06
CA ALA A 48 -23.58 4.91 6.49
C ALA A 48 -22.45 5.93 6.65
N ILE A 49 -21.49 5.96 5.71
CA ILE A 49 -20.43 6.98 5.68
C ILE A 49 -21.01 8.31 5.17
N ALA A 50 -20.95 9.35 5.99
CA ALA A 50 -21.30 10.73 5.61
C ALA A 50 -20.26 11.33 4.64
N ASP A 51 -20.71 12.15 3.70
CA ASP A 51 -19.82 12.93 2.81
C ASP A 51 -19.68 14.41 3.19
N GLY A 52 -20.24 14.81 4.33
CA GLY A 52 -20.27 16.18 4.82
C GLY A 52 -21.63 16.53 5.44
N ASP A 53 -22.67 15.77 5.12
CA ASP A 53 -23.97 15.76 5.80
C ASP A 53 -24.05 14.54 6.73
N GLU A 54 -24.02 14.78 8.04
CA GLU A 54 -24.07 13.73 9.07
C GLU A 54 -25.44 13.02 9.12
N ASP A 55 -26.50 13.63 8.58
CA ASP A 55 -27.86 13.08 8.60
C ASP A 55 -28.15 12.16 7.41
N THR A 56 -27.32 12.21 6.35
CA THR A 56 -27.55 11.47 5.10
C THR A 56 -26.32 10.65 4.69
N PRO A 57 -26.38 9.31 4.76
CA PRO A 57 -25.37 8.44 4.19
C PRO A 57 -25.06 8.68 2.72
N SER A 58 -23.78 8.80 2.39
CA SER A 58 -23.31 8.86 1.02
C SER A 58 -23.26 7.47 0.39
N ILE A 59 -24.04 7.25 -0.66
CA ILE A 59 -23.98 6.00 -1.45
C ILE A 59 -22.60 5.83 -2.09
N ALA A 60 -21.96 6.94 -2.48
CA ALA A 60 -20.64 6.94 -3.10
C ALA A 60 -19.52 6.51 -2.15
N LEU A 61 -19.72 6.60 -0.82
CA LEU A 61 -18.70 6.27 0.18
C LEU A 61 -19.09 5.07 1.05
N SER A 62 -20.35 4.70 1.13
CA SER A 62 -20.85 3.60 1.96
C SER A 62 -20.78 2.25 1.22
N ASN A 63 -20.37 1.20 1.92
CA ASN A 63 -20.28 -0.18 1.40
C ASN A 63 -19.44 -0.31 0.11
N GLN A 64 -18.43 0.51 -0.06
CA GLN A 64 -17.58 0.52 -1.25
C GLN A 64 -16.38 -0.42 -1.07
N PRO A 65 -16.00 -1.19 -2.11
CA PRO A 65 -14.74 -1.89 -2.12
C PRO A 65 -13.58 -0.90 -2.32
N ALA A 66 -12.79 -0.69 -1.29
CA ALA A 66 -11.56 0.08 -1.34
C ALA A 66 -10.39 -0.85 -1.68
N ARG A 67 -9.90 -0.83 -2.92
CA ARG A 67 -8.76 -1.64 -3.38
C ARG A 67 -7.44 -0.93 -3.11
N LEU A 68 -7.18 -0.59 -1.86
CA LEU A 68 -6.05 0.25 -1.46
C LEU A 68 -4.72 -0.51 -1.33
N PHE A 69 -4.75 -1.86 -1.23
CA PHE A 69 -3.55 -2.66 -0.98
C PHE A 69 -2.80 -2.22 0.29
N SER A 70 -3.54 -2.08 1.38
CA SER A 70 -3.03 -1.74 2.70
C SER A 70 -4.09 -2.10 3.75
N ASP A 71 -3.63 -2.52 4.92
CA ASP A 71 -4.44 -2.77 6.11
C ASP A 71 -4.67 -1.50 6.95
N LEU A 72 -4.00 -0.40 6.60
CA LEU A 72 -3.99 0.87 7.33
C LEU A 72 -3.48 0.76 8.78
N LEU A 73 -2.85 -0.35 9.15
CA LEU A 73 -2.25 -0.56 10.46
C LEU A 73 -0.81 -0.02 10.50
N VAL A 74 -0.28 0.09 11.71
CA VAL A 74 1.07 0.57 12.01
C VAL A 74 1.96 -0.62 12.31
N HIS A 75 3.14 -0.67 11.70
CA HIS A 75 4.07 -1.80 11.78
C HIS A 75 5.50 -1.34 12.00
N HIS A 76 6.29 -2.17 12.69
CA HIS A 76 7.74 -1.96 12.77
C HIS A 76 8.40 -2.22 11.41
N MET A 77 9.01 -1.18 10.85
CA MET A 77 9.78 -1.19 9.60
C MET A 77 11.29 -1.34 9.84
N GLY A 78 11.71 -1.38 11.11
CA GLY A 78 13.06 -1.74 11.53
C GLY A 78 14.11 -0.66 11.29
N ALA A 79 15.33 -0.96 11.76
CA ALA A 79 16.44 -0.02 11.87
C ALA A 79 16.82 0.75 10.59
N ALA A 80 16.63 0.17 9.40
CA ALA A 80 16.93 0.81 8.13
C ALA A 80 15.96 1.94 7.77
N LEU A 81 14.77 1.95 8.36
CA LEU A 81 13.69 2.89 8.08
C LEU A 81 13.34 3.78 9.29
N VAL A 82 14.18 3.80 10.32
CA VAL A 82 14.03 4.73 11.44
C VAL A 82 14.19 6.17 10.96
N ASP A 83 13.25 7.06 11.32
CA ASP A 83 13.35 8.51 11.05
C ASP A 83 13.60 9.36 12.32
N GLY A 84 13.53 8.73 13.50
CA GLY A 84 13.74 9.39 14.79
C GLY A 84 12.53 10.19 15.29
N ILE A 85 11.37 10.07 14.65
CA ILE A 85 10.16 10.84 14.95
C ILE A 85 9.14 9.93 15.64
N THR A 86 8.70 10.31 16.84
CA THR A 86 7.56 9.65 17.51
C THR A 86 6.27 10.38 17.17
N GLN A 87 5.24 9.64 16.75
CA GLN A 87 3.92 10.19 16.40
C GLN A 87 2.82 9.54 17.25
N GLY A 88 2.40 10.23 18.31
CA GLY A 88 1.47 9.65 19.29
C GLY A 88 2.09 8.44 19.97
N SER A 89 1.50 7.27 19.80
CA SER A 89 2.02 6.00 20.33
C SER A 89 2.96 5.26 19.37
N ALA A 90 3.07 5.71 18.11
CA ALA A 90 3.97 5.09 17.13
C ALA A 90 5.41 5.59 17.37
N GLY A 91 6.31 4.63 17.57
CA GLY A 91 7.75 4.83 17.68
C GLY A 91 8.41 5.23 16.36
N PRO A 92 9.73 5.49 16.39
CA PRO A 92 10.47 6.07 15.28
C PRO A 92 10.74 5.11 14.11
N ASP A 93 10.42 3.82 14.26
CA ASP A 93 10.48 2.82 13.19
C ASP A 93 9.09 2.29 12.82
N GLU A 94 8.03 2.85 13.39
CA GLU A 94 6.66 2.40 13.20
C GLU A 94 5.95 3.27 12.16
N PHE A 95 5.51 2.64 11.07
CA PHE A 95 4.84 3.34 9.98
C PHE A 95 3.52 2.68 9.63
N ARG A 96 2.53 3.53 9.31
CA ARG A 96 1.29 3.04 8.72
C ARG A 96 1.57 2.46 7.34
N THR A 97 1.04 1.27 7.03
CA THR A 97 1.16 0.68 5.69
C THR A 97 0.61 1.63 4.62
N ALA A 98 1.47 2.16 3.76
CA ALA A 98 1.05 3.05 2.68
C ALA A 98 0.21 2.26 1.64
N PRO A 99 -0.95 2.79 1.21
CA PRO A 99 -1.72 2.21 0.11
C PRO A 99 -0.89 2.08 -1.17
N LEU A 100 -0.96 0.91 -1.84
CA LEU A 100 -0.28 0.69 -3.13
C LEU A 100 -1.13 1.06 -4.34
N TRP A 101 -2.38 1.48 -4.18
CA TRP A 101 -3.17 2.02 -5.30
C TRP A 101 -2.47 3.23 -5.95
N GLY A 102 -2.26 3.20 -7.26
CA GLY A 102 -1.46 4.20 -7.97
C GLY A 102 0.04 4.18 -7.67
N VAL A 103 0.59 3.11 -7.05
CA VAL A 103 2.05 3.04 -6.77
C VAL A 103 2.87 3.04 -8.08
N GLY A 104 2.31 2.56 -9.19
CA GLY A 104 2.96 2.63 -10.50
C GLY A 104 3.19 4.05 -11.02
N GLN A 105 2.47 5.04 -10.48
CA GLN A 105 2.57 6.46 -10.84
C GLN A 105 3.44 7.27 -9.85
N ARG A 106 3.92 6.65 -8.76
CA ARG A 106 4.78 7.32 -7.78
C ARG A 106 6.23 7.33 -8.26
N VAL A 107 6.90 8.46 -8.04
CA VAL A 107 8.31 8.66 -8.44
C VAL A 107 9.28 8.21 -7.34
N PHE A 108 8.92 8.45 -6.07
CA PHE A 108 9.75 8.13 -4.90
C PHE A 108 8.97 7.25 -3.93
N PHE A 109 9.68 6.35 -3.26
CA PHE A 109 9.13 5.35 -2.33
C PHE A 109 9.71 5.52 -0.92
N LEU A 110 9.01 4.92 0.04
CA LEU A 110 9.25 5.00 1.49
C LEU A 110 8.92 6.40 2.05
N HIS A 111 8.88 6.52 3.38
CA HIS A 111 8.42 7.73 4.07
C HIS A 111 9.31 8.96 3.76
N ASP A 112 10.59 8.74 3.46
CA ASP A 112 11.57 9.79 3.17
C ASP A 112 11.91 9.94 1.68
N GLY A 113 11.26 9.17 0.81
CA GLY A 113 11.45 9.27 -0.63
C GLY A 113 12.86 8.89 -1.12
N ARG A 114 13.66 8.17 -0.33
CA ARG A 114 15.09 7.93 -0.61
C ARG A 114 15.38 7.13 -1.89
N THR A 115 14.38 6.47 -2.47
CA THR A 115 14.56 5.62 -3.66
C THR A 115 13.42 5.78 -4.65
N SER A 116 13.75 5.74 -5.94
CA SER A 116 12.80 5.64 -7.06
C SER A 116 12.72 4.23 -7.65
N ASN A 117 13.31 3.24 -6.98
CA ASN A 117 13.35 1.85 -7.42
C ASN A 117 12.53 0.95 -6.48
N LEU A 118 11.46 0.34 -7.00
CA LEU A 118 10.59 -0.58 -6.26
C LEU A 118 11.35 -1.77 -5.65
N ILE A 119 12.31 -2.36 -6.38
CA ILE A 119 13.10 -3.49 -5.87
C ILE A 119 13.94 -3.03 -4.67
N HIS A 120 14.49 -1.81 -4.72
CA HIS A 120 15.22 -1.25 -3.59
C HIS A 120 14.27 -0.95 -2.41
N ALA A 121 13.07 -0.44 -2.67
CA ALA A 121 12.06 -0.25 -1.63
C ALA A 121 11.69 -1.58 -0.94
N ILE A 122 11.45 -2.66 -1.72
CA ILE A 122 11.21 -4.00 -1.19
C ILE A 122 12.39 -4.49 -0.35
N ARG A 123 13.63 -4.26 -0.80
CA ARG A 123 14.83 -4.63 -0.02
C ARG A 123 14.86 -3.96 1.35
N LEU A 124 14.46 -2.70 1.44
CA LEU A 124 14.51 -1.94 2.69
C LEU A 124 13.47 -2.40 3.72
N HIS A 125 12.49 -3.22 3.32
CA HIS A 125 11.62 -3.94 4.27
C HIS A 125 12.37 -5.06 5.01
N ALA A 126 13.49 -5.55 4.47
CA ALA A 126 14.35 -6.52 5.15
C ALA A 126 15.38 -5.81 6.03
N SER A 127 14.95 -5.46 7.25
CA SER A 127 15.76 -4.74 8.23
C SER A 127 15.65 -5.37 9.62
N PRO A 128 16.72 -5.36 10.46
CA PRO A 128 16.60 -5.74 11.85
C PRO A 128 15.44 -5.02 12.55
N GLY A 129 14.59 -5.79 13.24
CA GLY A 129 13.38 -5.30 13.89
C GLY A 129 12.15 -5.15 12.98
N SER A 130 12.27 -5.31 11.67
CA SER A 130 11.12 -5.19 10.77
C SER A 130 10.27 -6.45 10.72
N GLU A 131 8.95 -6.28 10.87
CA GLU A 131 7.94 -7.32 10.69
C GLU A 131 7.90 -7.87 9.26
N ALA A 132 8.27 -7.04 8.27
CA ALA A 132 8.23 -7.40 6.85
C ALA A 132 9.48 -8.17 6.38
N THR A 133 10.46 -8.42 7.25
CA THR A 133 11.75 -8.99 6.87
C THR A 133 11.62 -10.31 6.13
N LEU A 134 10.84 -11.25 6.65
CA LEU A 134 10.69 -12.57 6.03
C LEU A 134 9.98 -12.50 4.67
N VAL A 135 8.99 -11.62 4.52
CA VAL A 135 8.25 -11.42 3.27
C VAL A 135 9.19 -10.82 2.21
N ALA A 136 9.98 -9.82 2.58
CA ALA A 136 10.96 -9.21 1.68
C ALA A 136 12.05 -10.20 1.25
N LEU A 137 12.58 -11.01 2.17
CA LEU A 137 13.55 -12.06 1.84
C LEU A 137 12.95 -13.14 0.95
N THR A 138 11.68 -13.51 1.17
CA THR A 138 10.96 -14.46 0.31
C THR A 138 10.87 -13.96 -1.12
N PHE A 139 10.56 -12.66 -1.34
CA PHE A 139 10.59 -12.06 -2.67
C PHE A 139 11.95 -12.25 -3.37
N PHE A 140 13.07 -12.02 -2.67
CA PHE A 140 14.40 -12.20 -3.26
C PHE A 140 14.80 -13.66 -3.48
N SER A 141 14.08 -14.62 -2.90
CA SER A 141 14.28 -16.06 -3.15
C SER A 141 13.50 -16.59 -4.36
N LEU A 142 12.58 -15.79 -4.91
CA LEU A 142 11.80 -16.15 -6.09
C LEU A 142 12.65 -16.27 -7.34
N SER A 143 12.10 -16.93 -8.37
CA SER A 143 12.67 -16.89 -9.71
C SER A 143 12.69 -15.45 -10.26
N VAL A 144 13.60 -15.18 -11.20
CA VAL A 144 13.68 -13.86 -11.87
C VAL A 144 12.36 -13.48 -12.54
N GLN A 145 11.65 -14.46 -13.10
CA GLN A 145 10.37 -14.24 -13.75
C GLN A 145 9.29 -13.83 -12.75
N ASP A 146 9.18 -14.51 -11.61
CA ASP A 146 8.19 -14.17 -10.58
C ASP A 146 8.47 -12.80 -9.94
N GLN A 147 9.75 -12.47 -9.72
CA GLN A 147 10.13 -11.13 -9.27
C GLN A 147 9.68 -10.06 -10.27
N GLN A 148 9.92 -10.30 -11.56
CA GLN A 148 9.55 -9.38 -12.63
C GLN A 148 8.03 -9.22 -12.76
N ASP A 149 7.27 -10.31 -12.68
CA ASP A 149 5.81 -10.29 -12.76
C ASP A 149 5.20 -9.55 -11.57
N LEU A 150 5.72 -9.77 -10.34
CA LEU A 150 5.29 -9.01 -9.17
C LEU A 150 5.58 -7.51 -9.34
N ILE A 151 6.75 -7.14 -9.86
CA ILE A 151 7.07 -5.72 -10.12
C ILE A 151 6.14 -5.13 -11.21
N TYR A 152 5.79 -5.89 -12.24
CA TYR A 152 4.82 -5.44 -13.24
C TYR A 152 3.42 -5.29 -12.66
N PHE A 153 3.01 -6.20 -11.78
CA PHE A 153 1.78 -6.04 -11.02
C PHE A 153 1.78 -4.75 -10.22
N LEU A 154 2.82 -4.46 -9.42
CA LEU A 154 2.92 -3.21 -8.66
C LEU A 154 2.89 -1.97 -9.57
N ARG A 155 3.56 -2.02 -10.73
CA ARG A 155 3.52 -0.91 -11.70
C ARG A 155 2.18 -0.75 -12.40
N SER A 156 1.33 -1.77 -12.39
CA SER A 156 -0.03 -1.72 -12.95
C SER A 156 -1.05 -1.11 -11.99
N LEU A 157 -0.70 -0.98 -10.70
CA LEU A 157 -1.56 -0.40 -9.67
C LEU A 157 -1.57 1.13 -9.71
#